data_AF-A0A2W2HB89-F1
#
_entry.id   AF-A0A2W2HB89-F1
#
_cell.length_a   1.000
_cell.length_b   1.000
_cell.length_c   1.000
_cell.angle_alpha   90.00
_cell.angle_beta   90.00
_cell.angle_gamma   90.00
#
_symmetry.space_group_name_H-M   'P 1'
#
loop_
_entity.id
_entity.type
_entity.pdbx_description
1 polymer ?
#
loop_
_entity_poly.entity_id
_entity_poly.type
_entity_poly.pdbx_seq_one_letter_code
_entity_poly.pdbx_strand_id
1 'polypeptide(L)'
;MRSWAEPTAPVPLCWEHLVFVRIWVNDQFNDLLNKPFAPRSRPMKQYVYFIRRGDLIKIGWTSDMATRMRFHKPDAILHSEQGDQKDEAKLHRKFAHLRVPAVDGRPAREWFRPGDDLIAYIEERKRLTA
;
A
#
# COMPACT_ATOMS: atom_id res chain seq x y z
N MET A 1 45.12 10.06 -30.61
CA MET A 1 43.71 10.14 -31.08
C MET A 1 42.82 9.91 -29.87
N ARG A 2 41.96 10.87 -29.51
CA ARG A 2 41.05 10.77 -28.35
C ARG A 2 39.97 9.73 -28.68
N SER A 3 39.73 8.74 -27.81
CA SER A 3 38.60 7.83 -27.96
C SER A 3 37.30 8.62 -27.89
N TRP A 4 36.44 8.43 -28.88
CA TRP A 4 35.25 9.27 -29.09
C TRP A 4 34.13 9.00 -28.07
N ALA A 5 34.16 7.83 -27.42
CA ALA A 5 33.31 7.46 -26.29
C ALA A 5 34.02 6.40 -25.43
N GLU A 6 33.73 6.38 -24.13
CA GLU A 6 34.12 5.32 -23.21
C GLU A 6 33.32 4.05 -23.53
N PRO A 7 33.96 2.93 -23.92
CA PRO A 7 33.26 1.72 -24.36
C PRO A 7 32.33 1.11 -23.31
N THR A 8 32.60 1.37 -22.03
CA THR A 8 31.85 0.81 -20.90
C THR A 8 30.74 1.72 -20.40
N ALA A 9 30.67 2.95 -20.89
CA ALA A 9 29.65 3.90 -20.45
C ALA A 9 28.28 3.56 -21.08
N PRO A 10 27.19 3.64 -20.31
CA PRO A 10 25.83 3.38 -20.81
C PRO A 10 25.35 4.44 -21.80
N VAL A 11 26.08 5.55 -21.94
CA VAL A 11 25.85 6.65 -22.87
C VAL A 11 27.16 7.02 -23.56
N PRO A 12 27.14 7.43 -24.84
CA PRO A 12 28.35 7.70 -25.62
C PRO A 12 28.99 9.04 -25.22
N LEU A 13 29.69 9.04 -24.09
CA LEU A 13 30.46 10.17 -23.58
C LEU A 13 31.94 9.80 -23.55
N CYS A 14 32.80 10.76 -23.89
CA CYS A 14 34.24 10.59 -23.69
C CYS A 14 34.60 10.70 -22.20
N TRP A 15 35.81 10.24 -21.86
CA TRP A 15 36.30 10.21 -20.47
C TRP A 15 36.19 11.55 -19.74
N GLU A 16 36.59 12.65 -20.39
CA GLU A 16 36.52 13.99 -19.79
C GLU A 16 35.07 14.37 -19.42
N HIS A 17 34.11 14.10 -20.31
CA HIS A 17 32.70 14.39 -20.02
C HIS A 17 32.13 13.49 -18.93
N LEU A 18 32.56 12.23 -18.83
CA LEU A 18 32.15 11.37 -17.71
C LEU A 18 32.66 11.89 -16.38
N VAL A 19 33.89 12.41 -16.34
CA VAL A 19 34.44 13.04 -15.13
C VAL A 19 33.64 14.29 -14.75
N PHE A 20 33.32 15.16 -15.71
CA PHE A 20 32.51 16.35 -15.44
C PHE A 20 31.10 16.01 -15.00
N VAL A 21 30.44 15.05 -15.64
CA VAL A 21 29.10 14.59 -15.23
C VAL A 21 29.15 14.01 -13.83
N ARG A 22 30.15 13.20 -13.48
CA ARG A 22 30.32 12.67 -12.13
C ARG A 22 30.46 13.80 -11.11
N ILE A 23 31.30 14.80 -11.39
CA ILE A 23 31.50 15.95 -10.50
C ILE A 23 30.19 16.72 -10.32
N TRP A 24 29.50 17.04 -11.41
CA TRP A 24 28.23 17.77 -11.36
C TRP A 24 27.13 16.98 -10.64
N VAL A 25 26.98 15.69 -10.91
CA VAL A 25 26.02 14.83 -10.22
C VAL A 25 26.34 14.74 -8.72
N ASN A 26 27.61 14.59 -8.37
CA ASN A 26 28.04 14.51 -6.98
C ASN A 26 27.93 15.85 -6.24
N ASP A 27 27.93 16.98 -6.93
CA ASP A 27 27.71 18.30 -6.34
C ASP A 27 26.22 18.60 -6.15
N GLN A 28 25.41 18.32 -7.17
CA GLN A 28 24.00 18.72 -7.22
C GLN A 28 23.04 17.69 -6.59
N PHE A 29 23.40 16.41 -6.58
CA PHE A 29 22.51 15.31 -6.20
C PHE A 29 23.10 14.40 -5.10
N ASN A 30 24.20 14.81 -4.46
CA ASN A 30 24.85 14.01 -3.41
C ASN A 30 23.84 13.55 -2.35
N ASP A 31 23.00 14.47 -1.89
CA ASP A 31 22.01 14.22 -0.85
C ASP A 31 20.92 13.25 -1.28
N LEU A 32 20.63 13.15 -2.58
CA LEU A 32 19.64 12.21 -3.12
C LEU A 32 20.24 10.82 -3.35
N LEU A 33 21.51 10.76 -3.78
CA LEU A 33 22.22 9.50 -4.03
C LEU A 33 22.71 8.84 -2.75
N ASN A 34 23.08 9.65 -1.74
CA ASN A 34 23.61 9.18 -0.47
C ASN A 34 22.63 9.31 0.70
N LYS A 35 21.35 9.64 0.43
CA LYS A 35 20.34 9.60 1.49
C LYS A 35 20.30 8.18 2.06
N PRO A 36 20.59 7.97 3.36
CA PRO A 36 20.35 6.66 3.94
C PRO A 36 18.87 6.36 3.76
N PHE A 37 18.58 5.22 3.14
CA PHE A 37 17.24 4.65 3.17
C PHE A 37 16.98 4.24 4.62
N ALA A 38 16.67 5.21 5.47
CA ALA A 38 16.35 4.94 6.85
C ALA A 38 15.09 4.07 6.82
N PRO A 39 15.16 2.77 7.18
CA PRO A 39 13.94 2.00 7.32
C PRO A 39 13.09 2.76 8.33
N ARG A 40 11.80 2.97 8.03
CA ARG A 40 10.87 3.59 8.98
C ARG A 40 10.89 2.74 10.26
N SER A 41 11.67 3.17 11.25
CA SER A 41 12.06 2.40 12.43
C SER A 41 11.00 2.40 13.53
N ARG A 42 9.84 2.99 13.27
CA ARG A 42 8.67 2.85 14.14
C ARG A 42 7.81 1.71 13.59
N PRO A 43 7.47 0.68 14.39
CA PRO A 43 6.42 -0.24 14.01
C PRO A 43 5.15 0.59 13.79
N MET A 44 4.79 0.78 12.52
CA MET A 44 3.60 1.54 12.17
C MET A 44 2.41 0.74 12.71
N LYS A 45 1.55 1.40 13.49
CA LYS A 45 0.32 0.77 13.97
C LYS A 45 -0.45 0.27 12.75
N GLN A 46 -0.67 -1.03 12.73
CA GLN A 46 -1.36 -1.73 11.66
C GLN A 46 -2.82 -1.90 12.06
N TYR A 47 -3.71 -1.74 11.09
CA TYR A 47 -5.14 -1.80 11.31
C TYR A 47 -5.81 -2.71 10.30
N VAL A 48 -6.76 -3.51 10.78
CA VAL A 48 -7.80 -4.10 9.96
C VAL A 48 -9.01 -3.15 9.99
N TYR A 49 -9.62 -2.93 8.83
CA TYR A 49 -10.76 -2.03 8.68
C TYR A 49 -11.91 -2.67 7.92
N PHE A 50 -13.11 -2.19 8.26
CA PHE A 50 -14.37 -2.48 7.62
C PHE A 50 -14.92 -1.17 7.09
N ILE A 51 -15.06 -1.06 5.77
CA ILE A 51 -15.65 0.13 5.13
C ILE A 51 -16.82 -0.26 4.25
N ARG A 52 -17.81 0.63 4.16
CA ARG A 52 -18.97 0.47 3.28
C ARG A 52 -18.81 1.30 2.02
N ARG A 53 -19.19 0.72 0.88
CA ARG A 53 -19.38 1.43 -0.38
C ARG A 53 -20.57 0.85 -1.13
N GLY A 54 -21.61 1.66 -1.30
CA GLY A 54 -22.93 1.21 -1.71
C GLY A 54 -23.45 0.14 -0.75
N ASP A 55 -23.84 -0.99 -1.33
CA ASP A 55 -24.37 -2.16 -0.60
C ASP A 55 -23.29 -3.19 -0.26
N LEU A 56 -22.01 -2.86 -0.44
CA LEU A 56 -20.91 -3.77 -0.19
C LEU A 56 -20.04 -3.31 0.97
N ILE A 57 -19.50 -4.30 1.68
CA ILE A 57 -18.52 -4.11 2.74
C ILE A 57 -17.18 -4.59 2.24
N LYS A 58 -16.14 -3.79 2.46
CA LYS A 58 -14.75 -4.18 2.26
C LYS A 58 -14.11 -4.47 3.59
N ILE A 59 -13.39 -5.59 3.64
CA ILE A 59 -12.48 -5.95 4.72
C ILE A 59 -11.07 -5.78 4.18
N GLY A 60 -10.26 -4.94 4.80
CA GLY A 60 -8.88 -4.75 4.37
C GLY A 60 -7.94 -4.41 5.51
N TRP A 61 -6.65 -4.44 5.21
CA TRP A 61 -5.58 -4.07 6.14
C TRP A 61 -4.80 -2.84 5.65
N THR A 62 -4.26 -2.04 6.57
CA THR A 62 -3.34 -0.95 6.26
C THR A 62 -2.48 -0.53 7.46
N SER A 63 -1.30 0.02 7.16
CA SER A 63 -0.49 0.77 8.12
C SER A 63 -0.61 2.30 7.97
N ASP A 64 -1.40 2.76 6.99
CA ASP A 64 -1.69 4.17 6.72
C ASP A 64 -3.17 4.36 6.39
N MET A 65 -3.97 4.53 7.44
CA MET A 65 -5.42 4.70 7.35
C MET A 65 -5.79 5.93 6.51
N ALA A 66 -5.08 7.04 6.69
CA ALA A 66 -5.41 8.30 6.02
C ALA A 66 -5.28 8.18 4.49
N THR A 67 -4.15 7.63 4.02
CA THR A 67 -3.93 7.38 2.59
C THR A 67 -4.94 6.36 2.05
N ARG A 68 -5.23 5.30 2.82
CA ARG A 68 -6.15 4.24 2.39
C ARG A 68 -7.59 4.72 2.28
N MET A 69 -8.07 5.57 3.19
CA MET A 69 -9.42 6.14 3.14
C MET A 69 -9.57 7.15 2.01
N ARG A 70 -8.54 7.98 1.74
CA ARG A 70 -8.51 8.87 0.57
C ARG A 70 -8.61 8.11 -0.75
N PHE A 71 -7.98 6.94 -0.84
CA PHE A 71 -8.01 6.10 -2.03
C PHE A 71 -9.39 5.43 -2.22
N HIS A 72 -9.92 4.78 -1.17
CA HIS A 72 -11.17 4.02 -1.29
C HIS A 72 -12.43 4.89 -1.32
N LYS A 73 -12.39 6.10 -0.73
CA LYS A 73 -13.52 7.03 -0.63
C LYS A 73 -14.82 6.33 -0.19
N PRO A 74 -14.82 5.67 0.99
CA PRO A 74 -15.99 4.94 1.44
C PRO A 74 -17.14 5.89 1.82
N ASP A 75 -18.36 5.36 1.79
CA ASP A 75 -19.54 6.07 2.30
C ASP A 75 -19.51 6.12 3.83
N ALA A 76 -18.97 5.07 4.46
CA ALA A 76 -18.79 4.99 5.90
C ALA A 76 -17.62 4.09 6.28
N ILE A 77 -16.89 4.47 7.33
CA ILE A 77 -16.01 3.55 8.06
C ILE A 77 -16.88 2.87 9.11
N LEU A 78 -17.08 1.57 8.96
CA LEU A 78 -17.92 0.80 9.87
C LEU A 78 -17.15 0.50 11.15
N HIS A 79 -15.91 0.02 11.03
CA HIS A 79 -15.07 -0.28 12.18
C HIS A 79 -13.59 -0.36 11.76
N SER A 80 -12.68 -0.14 12.71
CA SER A 80 -11.26 -0.41 12.55
C SER A 80 -10.64 -0.79 13.88
N GLU A 81 -9.73 -1.73 13.85
CA GLU A 81 -9.03 -2.23 15.04
C GLU A 81 -7.58 -2.55 14.73
N GLN A 82 -6.74 -2.59 15.76
CA GLN A 82 -5.34 -2.98 15.59
C GLN A 82 -5.26 -4.44 15.12
N GLY A 83 -4.54 -4.68 14.04
CA GLY A 83 -4.40 -6.00 13.46
C GLY A 83 -3.51 -5.99 12.22
N ASP A 84 -3.07 -7.16 11.79
CA ASP A 84 -2.15 -7.31 10.67
C ASP A 84 -2.78 -7.96 9.43
N GLN A 85 -1.98 -8.18 8.40
CA GLN A 85 -2.42 -8.84 7.16
C GLN A 85 -2.90 -10.29 7.40
N LYS A 86 -2.40 -10.98 8.44
CA LYS A 86 -2.86 -12.33 8.78
C LYS A 86 -4.26 -12.30 9.37
N ASP A 87 -4.58 -11.29 10.17
CA ASP A 87 -5.92 -11.11 10.73
C ASP A 87 -6.94 -10.78 9.64
N GLU A 88 -6.59 -9.92 8.68
CA GLU A 88 -7.37 -9.71 7.46
C GLU A 88 -7.62 -11.04 6.72
N ALA A 89 -6.56 -11.83 6.48
CA ALA A 89 -6.68 -13.10 5.77
C ALA A 89 -7.59 -14.10 6.51
N LYS A 90 -7.57 -14.11 7.85
CA LYS A 90 -8.50 -14.91 8.67
C LYS A 90 -9.95 -14.47 8.44
N LEU A 91 -10.21 -13.16 8.46
CA LEU A 91 -11.55 -12.62 8.23
C LEU A 91 -12.04 -12.90 6.81
N HIS A 92 -11.17 -12.77 5.83
CA HIS A 92 -11.46 -13.13 4.44
C HIS A 92 -11.86 -14.59 4.28
N ARG A 93 -11.19 -15.51 4.99
CA ARG A 93 -11.57 -16.93 5.03
C ARG A 93 -12.89 -17.14 5.76
N LYS A 94 -13.08 -16.50 6.92
CA LYS A 94 -14.31 -16.60 7.73
C LYS A 94 -15.56 -16.19 6.93
N PHE A 95 -15.48 -15.06 6.24
CA PHE A 95 -16.58 -14.49 5.46
C PHE A 95 -16.50 -14.81 3.97
N ALA A 96 -15.74 -15.84 3.57
CA ALA A 96 -15.59 -16.21 2.16
C ALA A 96 -16.93 -16.48 1.47
N HIS A 97 -17.93 -16.98 2.21
CA HIS A 97 -19.28 -17.26 1.72
C HIS A 97 -20.08 -15.99 1.34
N LEU A 98 -19.71 -14.82 1.87
CA LEU A 98 -20.30 -13.52 1.51
C LEU A 98 -19.53 -12.80 0.40
N ARG A 99 -18.37 -13.33 -0.01
CA ARG A 99 -17.48 -12.67 -0.95
C ARG A 99 -18.17 -12.53 -2.31
N VAL A 100 -18.12 -11.32 -2.86
CA VAL A 100 -18.65 -11.05 -4.20
C VAL A 100 -17.70 -11.65 -5.24
N PRO A 101 -18.22 -12.43 -6.21
CA PRO A 101 -17.38 -12.94 -7.29
C PRO A 101 -16.86 -11.80 -8.17
N ALA A 102 -15.76 -12.04 -8.88
CA ALA A 102 -15.27 -11.08 -9.86
C ALA A 102 -16.36 -10.84 -10.94
N VAL A 103 -16.63 -9.57 -11.22
CA VAL A 103 -17.56 -9.16 -12.28
C VAL A 103 -16.74 -8.40 -13.33
N ASP A 104 -16.96 -8.73 -14.61
CA ASP A 104 -16.32 -8.07 -15.75
C ASP A 104 -14.78 -8.06 -15.72
N GLY A 105 -14.17 -9.17 -15.29
CA GLY A 105 -12.71 -9.30 -15.21
C GLY A 105 -12.05 -8.43 -14.13
N ARG A 106 -12.82 -7.67 -13.33
CA ARG A 106 -12.30 -6.88 -12.23
C ARG A 106 -12.23 -7.73 -10.95
N PRO A 107 -11.08 -7.75 -10.26
CA PRO A 107 -10.98 -8.48 -9.00
C PRO A 107 -11.87 -7.85 -7.92
N ALA A 108 -12.99 -8.49 -7.58
CA ALA A 108 -13.80 -8.17 -6.41
C ALA A 108 -13.21 -8.71 -5.09
N ARG A 109 -11.90 -9.02 -5.07
CA ARG A 109 -11.19 -9.92 -4.14
C ARG A 109 -11.33 -9.58 -2.65
N GLU A 110 -11.91 -8.43 -2.32
CA GLU A 110 -11.96 -7.87 -0.97
C GLU A 110 -13.34 -7.26 -0.65
N TRP A 111 -14.37 -7.52 -1.47
CA TRP A 111 -15.74 -7.03 -1.26
C TRP A 111 -16.69 -8.17 -0.88
N PHE A 112 -17.58 -7.89 0.07
CA PHE A 112 -18.48 -8.84 0.70
C PHE A 112 -19.90 -8.26 0.73
N ARG A 113 -20.89 -9.13 0.57
CA ARG A 113 -22.29 -8.79 0.85
C ARG A 113 -22.48 -8.56 2.36
N PRO A 114 -23.41 -7.70 2.78
CA PRO A 114 -23.66 -7.39 4.18
C PRO A 114 -24.53 -8.48 4.82
N GLY A 115 -23.99 -9.70 4.93
CA GLY A 115 -24.67 -10.80 5.62
C GLY A 115 -24.81 -10.54 7.12
N ASP A 116 -25.85 -11.12 7.73
CA ASP A 116 -26.18 -10.90 9.14
C ASP A 116 -25.01 -11.24 10.07
N ASP A 117 -24.22 -12.27 9.76
CA ASP A 117 -23.06 -12.69 10.53
C ASP A 117 -21.89 -11.70 10.45
N LEU A 118 -21.65 -11.08 9.29
CA LEU A 118 -20.64 -10.02 9.12
C LEU A 118 -21.05 -8.75 9.86
N ILE A 119 -22.33 -8.35 9.77
CA ILE A 119 -22.85 -7.18 10.49
C ILE A 119 -22.76 -7.41 11.99
N ALA A 120 -23.25 -8.55 12.48
CA ALA A 120 -23.18 -8.91 13.89
C ALA A 120 -21.73 -8.93 14.40
N TYR A 121 -20.79 -9.43 13.59
CA TYR A 121 -19.37 -9.40 13.93
C TYR A 121 -18.84 -7.96 14.08
N ILE A 122 -19.14 -7.07 13.13
CA ILE A 122 -18.70 -5.67 13.17
C ILE A 122 -19.25 -4.96 14.42
N GLU A 123 -20.54 -5.14 14.72
CA GLU A 123 -21.17 -4.52 15.89
C GLU A 123 -20.59 -5.07 17.21
N GLU A 124 -20.25 -6.35 17.25
CA GLU A 124 -19.57 -6.93 18.41
C GLU A 124 -18.17 -6.33 18.61
N ARG A 125 -17.37 -6.19 17.55
CA ARG A 125 -16.04 -5.58 17.66
C ARG A 125 -16.11 -4.11 18.09
N LYS A 126 -17.10 -3.35 17.60
CA LYS A 126 -17.36 -1.97 18.05
C LYS A 126 -17.59 -1.90 19.55
N ARG A 127 -18.38 -2.81 20.13
CA ARG A 127 -18.64 -2.84 21.58
C ARG A 127 -17.39 -3.12 22.41
N LEU A 128 -16.45 -3.91 21.89
CA LEU A 128 -15.22 -4.27 22.59
C LEU A 128 -14.11 -3.21 22.53
N THR A 129 -14.28 -2.19 21.68
CA THR A 129 -13.27 -1.15 21.41
C THR A 129 -13.77 0.27 21.71
N ALA A 130 -15.03 0.41 22.13
CA ALA A 130 -15.62 1.64 22.66
C ALA A 130 -15.31 1.80 24.15
#